data_AF-A0A2G6LT63-F1
#
_entry.id   AF-A0A2G6LT63-F1
#
_cell.length_a   1.000
_cell.length_b   1.000
_cell.length_c   1.000
_cell.angle_alpha   90.00
_cell.angle_beta   90.00
_cell.angle_gamma   90.00
#
_symmetry.space_group_name_H-M   'P 1'
#
loop_
_entity.id
_entity.type
_entity.pdbx_description
1 polymer ?
#
loop_
_entity_poly.entity_id
_entity_poly.type
_entity_poly.pdbx_seq_one_letter_code
_entity_poly.pdbx_strand_id
1 'polypeptide(L)'
;MEVLFHFVFQLFKIGILSLVYYSIIMLILIVIQKVNPNLFLNQLKSKKKKYRPYLFATCYLLLLIFSFTYWGNHGLGDNPKIPIGHWKTLKNTNWTEYAYLDSHKTSEGIHIETTQFKVTDDKLCGNLKSWFYDFRNNFFILDLKTDELIEFQSETEYNQYATKNQLPKSSELLNFEENYKAHWSGIRFWLLP
;
A
#
# COMPACT_ATOMS: atom_id res chain seq x y z
N MET A 1 -5.08 0.44 22.18
CA MET A 1 -6.04 1.57 22.00
C MET A 1 -5.81 2.30 20.70
N GLU A 2 -4.55 2.53 20.32
CA GLU A 2 -4.16 3.14 19.03
C GLU A 2 -4.68 2.38 17.80
N VAL A 3 -4.59 1.03 17.79
CA VAL A 3 -5.13 0.19 16.72
C VAL A 3 -6.63 0.43 16.46
N LEU A 4 -7.43 0.48 17.52
CA LEU A 4 -8.87 0.72 17.42
C LEU A 4 -9.16 2.14 16.94
N PHE A 5 -8.37 3.12 17.37
CA PHE A 5 -8.50 4.50 16.92
C PHE A 5 -8.25 4.64 15.42
N HIS A 6 -7.17 4.06 14.90
CA HIS A 6 -6.88 4.10 13.45
C HIS A 6 -7.94 3.40 12.62
N PHE A 7 -8.46 2.26 13.10
CA PHE A 7 -9.52 1.55 12.41
C PHE A 7 -10.84 2.34 12.40
N VAL A 8 -11.21 2.94 13.52
CA VAL A 8 -12.40 3.80 13.59
C VAL A 8 -12.25 5.01 12.67
N PHE A 9 -11.09 5.67 12.69
CA PHE A 9 -10.77 6.75 11.74
C PHE A 9 -10.93 6.28 10.28
N GLN A 10 -10.47 5.08 9.98
CA GLN A 10 -10.58 4.47 8.67
C GLN A 10 -12.05 4.25 8.24
N LEU A 11 -12.91 3.78 9.14
CA LEU A 11 -14.35 3.63 8.87
C LEU A 11 -15.02 4.98 8.60
N PHE A 12 -14.66 6.03 9.35
CA PHE A 12 -15.15 7.39 9.09
C PHE A 12 -14.70 7.90 7.72
N LYS A 13 -13.42 7.70 7.38
CA LYS A 13 -12.86 8.06 6.08
C LYS A 13 -13.58 7.34 4.93
N ILE A 14 -13.81 6.03 5.07
CA ILE A 14 -14.60 5.24 4.12
C ILE A 14 -16.02 5.81 3.98
N GLY A 15 -16.66 6.23 5.09
CA GLY A 15 -17.95 6.90 5.06
C GLY A 15 -17.97 8.17 4.21
N ILE A 16 -16.97 9.03 4.37
CA ILE A 16 -16.81 10.26 3.57
C ILE A 16 -16.57 9.92 2.10
N LEU A 17 -15.64 9.02 1.81
CA LEU A 17 -15.35 8.56 0.44
C LEU A 17 -16.59 7.95 -0.23
N SER A 18 -17.37 7.19 0.52
CA SER A 18 -18.61 6.60 0.04
C SER A 18 -19.61 7.67 -0.39
N LEU A 19 -19.72 8.79 0.34
CA LEU A 19 -20.56 9.92 -0.06
C LEU A 19 -20.07 10.57 -1.36
N VAL A 20 -18.74 10.74 -1.50
CA VAL A 20 -18.13 11.31 -2.71
C VAL A 20 -18.38 10.41 -3.92
N TYR A 21 -18.03 9.13 -3.83
CA TYR A 21 -18.21 8.19 -4.95
C TYR A 21 -19.68 7.96 -5.29
N TYR A 22 -20.55 7.86 -4.29
CA TYR A 22 -21.99 7.84 -4.51
C TYR A 22 -22.44 9.09 -5.31
N SER A 23 -21.96 10.28 -4.95
CA SER A 23 -22.34 11.53 -5.62
C SER A 23 -21.86 11.57 -7.08
N ILE A 24 -20.63 11.10 -7.33
CA ILE A 24 -20.06 10.99 -8.68
C ILE A 24 -20.87 10.00 -9.53
N ILE A 25 -21.17 8.80 -9.00
CA ILE A 25 -21.98 7.79 -9.71
C ILE A 25 -23.35 8.37 -10.04
N MET A 26 -24.00 9.07 -9.10
CA MET A 26 -25.29 9.70 -9.34
C MET A 26 -25.21 10.79 -10.43
N LEU A 27 -24.15 11.58 -10.46
CA LEU A 27 -23.93 12.59 -11.50
C LEU A 27 -23.77 11.92 -12.88
N ILE A 28 -22.96 10.86 -12.97
CA ILE A 28 -22.76 10.08 -14.20
C ILE A 28 -24.09 9.51 -14.68
N LEU A 29 -24.89 8.91 -13.80
CA LEU A 29 -26.21 8.37 -14.17
C LEU A 29 -27.17 9.45 -14.69
N ILE A 30 -27.12 10.68 -14.14
CA ILE A 30 -27.92 11.81 -14.63
C ILE A 30 -27.46 12.24 -16.04
N VAL A 31 -26.16 12.28 -16.29
CA VAL A 31 -25.59 12.63 -17.60
C VAL A 31 -25.97 11.57 -18.64
N ILE A 32 -25.75 10.28 -18.34
CA ILE A 32 -26.11 9.17 -19.23
C ILE A 32 -27.60 9.22 -19.57
N GLN A 33 -28.46 9.49 -18.59
CA GLN A 33 -29.89 9.62 -18.83
C GLN A 33 -30.24 10.75 -19.81
N LYS A 34 -29.56 11.90 -19.72
CA LYS A 34 -29.80 13.01 -20.66
C LYS A 34 -29.42 12.65 -22.10
N VAL A 35 -28.40 11.81 -22.27
CA VAL A 35 -27.90 11.40 -23.59
C VAL A 35 -28.71 10.23 -24.16
N ASN A 36 -29.11 9.27 -23.32
CA ASN A 36 -29.87 8.09 -23.71
C ASN A 36 -30.98 7.76 -22.69
N PRO A 37 -32.20 8.31 -22.88
CA PRO A 37 -33.30 8.10 -21.95
C PRO A 37 -33.88 6.69 -22.09
N ASN A 38 -33.29 5.72 -21.39
CA ASN A 38 -33.81 4.36 -21.30
C ASN A 38 -34.84 4.22 -20.15
N LEU A 39 -35.81 3.31 -20.31
CA LEU A 39 -36.80 2.88 -19.31
C LEU A 39 -36.16 2.59 -17.93
N PHE A 40 -35.00 1.94 -17.89
CA PHE A 40 -34.28 1.65 -16.63
C PHE A 40 -33.88 2.92 -15.87
N LEU A 41 -33.31 3.91 -16.56
CA LEU A 41 -32.88 5.18 -15.97
C LEU A 41 -34.09 6.03 -15.53
N ASN A 42 -35.22 5.90 -16.23
CA ASN A 42 -36.47 6.53 -15.83
C ASN A 42 -37.08 5.90 -14.57
N GLN A 43 -36.95 4.59 -14.38
CA GLN A 43 -37.37 3.92 -13.13
C GLN A 43 -36.47 4.25 -11.94
N LEU A 44 -35.16 4.36 -12.16
CA LEU A 44 -34.24 4.86 -11.13
C LEU A 44 -34.62 6.27 -10.69
N LYS A 45 -35.15 7.10 -11.60
CA LYS A 45 -35.61 8.46 -11.29
C LYS A 45 -36.87 8.49 -10.42
N SER A 46 -37.86 7.64 -10.70
CA SER A 46 -39.09 7.59 -9.90
C SER A 46 -38.87 7.00 -8.50
N LYS A 47 -37.88 6.12 -8.36
CA LYS A 47 -37.59 5.41 -7.11
C LYS A 47 -36.30 5.89 -6.41
N LYS A 48 -35.77 7.08 -6.74
CA LYS A 48 -34.49 7.60 -6.22
C LYS A 48 -34.34 7.46 -4.70
N LYS A 49 -35.36 7.86 -3.93
CA LYS A 49 -35.30 7.79 -2.46
C LYS A 49 -35.10 6.37 -1.92
N LYS A 50 -35.62 5.35 -2.62
CA LYS A 50 -35.47 3.95 -2.24
C LYS A 50 -34.05 3.43 -2.51
N TYR A 51 -33.44 3.77 -3.64
CA TYR A 51 -32.15 3.18 -4.07
C TYR A 51 -30.90 3.90 -3.56
N ARG A 52 -31.03 5.18 -3.15
CA ARG A 52 -29.93 5.98 -2.58
C ARG A 52 -29.20 5.32 -1.40
N PRO A 53 -29.88 4.86 -0.33
CA PRO A 53 -29.19 4.26 0.80
C PRO A 53 -28.48 2.96 0.40
N TYR A 54 -29.04 2.16 -0.51
CA TYR A 54 -28.39 0.95 -1.01
C TYR A 54 -27.12 1.28 -1.79
N LEU A 55 -27.15 2.26 -2.69
CA LEU A 55 -25.96 2.63 -3.46
C LEU A 55 -24.83 3.17 -2.56
N PHE A 56 -25.18 3.99 -1.57
CA PHE A 56 -24.22 4.45 -0.56
C PHE A 56 -23.63 3.26 0.22
N ALA A 57 -24.49 2.36 0.72
CA ALA A 57 -24.06 1.17 1.45
C ALA A 57 -23.17 0.26 0.60
N THR A 58 -23.48 0.10 -0.70
CA THR A 58 -22.63 -0.65 -1.64
C THR A 58 -21.26 0.01 -1.80
N CYS A 59 -21.20 1.34 -1.98
CA CYS A 59 -19.91 2.05 -2.06
C CYS A 59 -19.09 1.84 -0.77
N TYR A 60 -19.75 1.94 0.39
CA TYR A 60 -19.13 1.71 1.69
C TYR A 60 -18.55 0.30 1.81
N LEU A 61 -19.35 -0.72 1.47
CA LEU A 61 -18.93 -2.12 1.53
C LEU A 61 -17.77 -2.40 0.58
N LEU A 62 -17.82 -1.89 -0.65
CA LEU A 62 -16.76 -2.07 -1.63
C LEU A 62 -15.44 -1.42 -1.20
N LEU A 63 -15.50 -0.20 -0.65
CA LEU A 63 -14.32 0.49 -0.11
C LEU A 63 -13.76 -0.24 1.12
N LEU A 64 -14.63 -0.72 2.00
CA LEU A 64 -14.21 -1.51 3.15
C LEU A 64 -13.53 -2.81 2.70
N ILE A 65 -14.09 -3.54 1.74
CA ILE A 65 -13.43 -4.74 1.20
C ILE A 65 -12.09 -4.35 0.56
N PHE A 66 -12.07 -3.26 -0.21
CA PHE A 66 -10.86 -2.76 -0.87
C PHE A 66 -9.74 -2.44 0.12
N SER A 67 -10.05 -1.89 1.31
CA SER A 67 -9.05 -1.54 2.33
C SER A 67 -8.23 -2.75 2.80
N PHE A 68 -8.79 -3.96 2.72
CA PHE A 68 -8.09 -5.21 3.08
C PHE A 68 -7.33 -5.84 1.91
N THR A 69 -7.51 -5.35 0.67
CA THR A 69 -6.78 -5.86 -0.50
C THR A 69 -5.31 -5.43 -0.48
N TYR A 70 -4.53 -5.95 -1.43
CA TYR A 70 -3.15 -5.52 -1.68
C TYR A 70 -3.02 -3.99 -1.81
N TRP A 71 -3.98 -3.33 -2.47
CA TRP A 71 -3.92 -1.90 -2.79
C TRP A 71 -4.50 -0.98 -1.71
N GLY A 72 -5.09 -1.56 -0.67
CA GLY A 72 -5.78 -0.81 0.38
C GLY A 72 -5.00 -0.73 1.68
N ASN A 73 -5.31 0.32 2.45
CA ASN A 73 -4.84 0.47 3.82
C ASN A 73 -5.98 0.15 4.78
N HIS A 74 -5.91 -0.97 5.50
CA HIS A 74 -6.99 -1.36 6.40
C HIS A 74 -7.06 -0.49 7.66
N GLY A 75 -6.04 0.32 7.95
CA GLY A 75 -6.02 1.19 9.12
C GLY A 75 -6.05 0.44 10.45
N LEU A 76 -5.90 -0.89 10.44
CA LEU A 76 -5.60 -1.64 11.65
C LEU A 76 -4.15 -1.28 11.97
N GLY A 77 -3.95 -0.52 13.05
CA GLY A 77 -2.62 -0.06 13.47
C GLY A 77 -1.67 -1.19 13.87
N ASP A 78 -2.12 -2.43 13.86
CA ASP A 78 -1.30 -3.63 13.87
C ASP A 78 -1.04 -4.07 12.42
N ASN A 79 0.24 -4.27 12.10
CA ASN A 79 0.68 -4.73 10.78
C ASN A 79 0.51 -3.73 9.61
N PRO A 80 0.96 -2.45 9.73
CA PRO A 80 1.05 -1.59 8.56
C PRO A 80 1.83 -2.26 7.42
N LYS A 81 1.31 -2.09 6.20
CA LYS A 81 1.84 -2.71 4.99
C LYS A 81 2.10 -1.69 3.90
N ILE A 82 3.14 -1.92 3.11
CA ILE A 82 3.49 -1.15 1.92
C ILE A 82 3.53 -2.10 0.73
N PRO A 83 2.63 -1.95 -0.24
CA PRO A 83 2.75 -2.58 -1.55
C PRO A 83 4.01 -2.11 -2.26
N ILE A 84 4.92 -3.03 -2.58
CA ILE A 84 6.20 -2.71 -3.23
C ILE A 84 6.23 -3.08 -4.73
N GLY A 85 5.15 -3.62 -5.28
CA GLY A 85 5.07 -4.13 -6.66
C GLY A 85 5.01 -5.67 -6.71
N HIS A 86 4.60 -6.21 -7.85
CA HIS A 86 4.55 -7.66 -8.12
C HIS A 86 3.87 -8.50 -7.02
N TRP A 87 2.78 -7.98 -6.44
CA TRP A 87 2.04 -8.62 -5.33
C TRP A 87 2.86 -8.87 -4.06
N LYS A 88 4.02 -8.22 -3.91
CA LYS A 88 4.84 -8.25 -2.71
C LYS A 88 4.55 -7.06 -1.81
N THR A 89 4.65 -7.28 -0.50
CA THR A 89 4.41 -6.26 0.53
C THR A 89 5.52 -6.28 1.55
N LEU A 90 6.00 -5.10 1.95
CA LEU A 90 6.73 -4.95 3.21
C LEU A 90 5.74 -4.72 4.34
N LYS A 91 5.93 -5.45 5.42
CA LYS A 91 5.09 -5.39 6.64
C LYS A 91 5.93 -4.93 7.82
N ASN A 92 5.26 -4.39 8.83
CA ASN A 92 5.90 -3.99 10.08
C ASN A 92 4.94 -4.27 11.23
N THR A 93 5.40 -4.85 12.33
CA THR A 93 4.56 -5.18 13.50
C THR A 93 4.58 -4.08 14.58
N ASN A 94 5.60 -3.21 14.58
CA ASN A 94 5.91 -2.23 15.62
C ASN A 94 6.08 -0.77 15.10
N TRP A 95 5.44 -0.44 13.97
CA TRP A 95 5.40 0.85 13.25
C TRP A 95 6.72 1.47 12.76
N THR A 96 7.78 1.55 13.56
CA THR A 96 8.91 2.44 13.27
C THR A 96 10.23 1.72 13.03
N GLU A 97 10.38 0.49 13.50
CA GLU A 97 11.72 -0.08 13.71
C GLU A 97 12.22 -0.95 12.56
N TYR A 98 11.37 -1.77 11.95
CA TYR A 98 11.79 -2.75 10.93
C TYR A 98 10.67 -3.09 9.95
N ALA A 99 11.05 -3.36 8.72
CA ALA A 99 10.19 -3.93 7.70
C ALA A 99 10.62 -5.38 7.44
N TYR A 100 9.66 -6.26 7.22
CA TYR A 100 9.95 -7.64 6.87
C TYR A 100 9.20 -8.07 5.60
N LEU A 101 9.84 -8.94 4.84
CA LEU A 101 9.32 -9.52 3.59
C LEU A 101 9.19 -11.03 3.74
N ASP A 102 8.00 -11.50 4.10
CA ASP A 102 7.73 -12.93 4.34
C ASP A 102 8.01 -13.82 3.12
N SER A 103 7.84 -13.28 1.91
CA SER A 103 7.92 -14.07 0.68
C SER A 103 9.34 -14.43 0.25
N HIS A 104 10.37 -13.84 0.86
CA HIS A 104 11.76 -14.01 0.46
C HIS A 104 12.67 -14.31 1.65
N LYS A 105 13.73 -15.05 1.35
CA LYS A 105 14.78 -15.39 2.31
C LYS A 105 16.13 -15.00 1.74
N THR A 106 17.03 -14.64 2.64
CA THR A 106 18.45 -14.42 2.38
C THR A 106 19.14 -15.69 1.90
N SER A 107 20.38 -15.59 1.42
CA SER A 107 21.18 -16.77 1.05
C SER A 107 21.40 -17.74 2.23
N GLU A 108 21.23 -17.26 3.46
CA GLU A 108 21.35 -18.04 4.71
C GLU A 108 20.01 -18.66 5.16
N GLY A 109 18.93 -18.49 4.39
CA GLY A 109 17.61 -19.05 4.67
C GLY A 109 16.79 -18.29 5.72
N ILE A 110 17.24 -17.10 6.13
CA ILE A 110 16.56 -16.20 7.07
C ILE A 110 15.64 -15.25 6.29
N HIS A 111 14.44 -14.97 6.80
CA HIS A 111 13.55 -13.99 6.15
C HIS A 111 14.21 -12.61 6.04
N ILE A 112 13.92 -11.89 4.95
CA ILE A 112 14.45 -10.54 4.78
C ILE A 112 13.80 -9.62 5.80
N GLU A 113 14.64 -9.05 6.67
CA GLU A 113 14.31 -7.98 7.61
C GLU A 113 15.25 -6.79 7.38
N THR A 114 14.67 -5.59 7.34
CA THR A 114 15.35 -4.36 6.96
C THR A 114 14.89 -3.19 7.81
N THR A 115 15.80 -2.32 8.24
CA THR A 115 15.44 -1.08 8.95
C THR A 115 15.35 0.10 8.00
N GLN A 116 16.05 0.03 6.86
CA GLN A 116 16.09 1.08 5.84
C GLN A 116 16.04 0.47 4.45
N PHE A 117 15.10 0.95 3.64
CA PHE A 117 14.89 0.46 2.29
C PHE A 117 14.36 1.56 1.37
N LYS A 118 14.41 1.28 0.07
CA LYS A 118 13.79 2.08 -0.97
C LYS A 118 13.44 1.20 -2.15
N VAL A 119 12.27 1.44 -2.74
CA VAL A 119 11.83 0.75 -3.95
C VAL A 119 12.00 1.70 -5.15
N THR A 120 12.74 1.27 -6.17
CA THR A 120 12.87 1.99 -7.45
C THR A 120 12.98 0.99 -8.58
N ASP A 121 12.34 1.27 -9.72
CA ASP A 121 12.48 0.49 -10.96
C ASP A 121 12.35 -1.03 -10.77
N ASP A 122 11.27 -1.43 -10.08
CA ASP A 122 10.96 -2.82 -9.70
C ASP A 122 12.07 -3.50 -8.88
N LYS A 123 12.88 -2.74 -8.14
CA LYS A 123 13.90 -3.27 -7.23
C LYS A 123 13.68 -2.76 -5.82
N LEU A 124 13.71 -3.68 -4.86
CA LEU A 124 13.80 -3.37 -3.45
C LEU A 124 15.27 -3.34 -3.04
N CYS A 125 15.75 -2.16 -2.70
CA CYS A 125 17.09 -1.95 -2.16
C CYS A 125 16.98 -1.74 -0.65
N GLY A 126 17.77 -2.44 0.15
CA GLY A 126 17.69 -2.30 1.60
C GLY A 126 18.91 -2.81 2.34
N ASN A 127 19.00 -2.48 3.63
CA ASN A 127 19.93 -3.13 4.53
C ASN A 127 19.35 -4.44 5.07
N LEU A 128 20.21 -5.39 5.42
CA LEU A 128 19.87 -6.58 6.19
C LEU A 128 20.17 -6.28 7.66
N LYS A 129 19.12 -5.97 8.42
CA LYS A 129 19.26 -5.63 9.83
C LYS A 129 18.00 -6.04 10.58
N SER A 130 18.19 -6.90 11.57
CA SER A 130 17.14 -7.43 12.43
C SER A 130 17.53 -7.25 13.89
N TRP A 131 16.53 -7.30 14.77
CA TRP A 131 16.73 -7.43 16.21
C TRP A 131 16.83 -8.90 16.67
N PHE A 132 16.40 -9.83 15.82
CA PHE A 132 16.30 -11.26 16.13
C PHE A 132 17.40 -12.08 15.47
N TYR A 133 18.00 -11.58 14.39
CA TYR A 133 18.95 -12.31 13.57
C TYR A 133 20.19 -11.47 13.25
N ASP A 134 21.34 -12.12 13.32
CA ASP A 134 22.59 -11.59 12.75
C ASP A 134 22.73 -12.12 11.33
N PHE A 135 22.71 -11.22 10.35
CA PHE A 135 22.95 -11.57 8.95
C PHE A 135 24.45 -11.51 8.65
N ARG A 136 24.95 -12.44 7.83
CA ARG A 136 26.33 -12.35 7.32
C ARG A 136 26.53 -11.21 6.34
N ASN A 137 25.50 -10.91 5.54
CA ASN A 137 25.49 -9.81 4.59
C ASN A 137 24.77 -8.61 5.20
N ASN A 138 25.20 -7.40 4.85
CA ASN A 138 24.69 -6.15 5.43
C ASN A 138 23.66 -5.44 4.54
N PHE A 139 23.66 -5.72 3.25
CA PHE A 139 22.76 -5.09 2.28
C PHE A 139 22.26 -6.10 1.26
N PHE A 140 21.14 -5.78 0.64
CA PHE A 140 20.55 -6.57 -0.42
C PHE A 140 19.88 -5.71 -1.49
N ILE A 141 19.77 -6.28 -2.68
CA ILE A 141 18.92 -5.81 -3.77
C ILE A 141 18.08 -7.02 -4.21
N LEU A 142 16.76 -6.85 -4.19
CA LEU A 142 15.82 -7.83 -4.70
C LEU A 142 15.14 -7.27 -5.94
N ASP A 143 15.31 -7.93 -7.08
CA ASP A 143 14.51 -7.66 -8.26
C ASP A 143 13.09 -8.22 -8.04
N LEU A 144 12.11 -7.33 -8.04
CA LEU A 144 10.74 -7.67 -7.71
C LEU A 144 10.04 -8.41 -8.85
N LYS A 145 10.57 -8.33 -10.07
CA LYS A 145 10.02 -8.99 -11.25
C LYS A 145 10.59 -10.39 -11.44
N THR A 146 11.89 -10.58 -11.22
CA THR A 146 12.57 -11.87 -11.44
C THR A 146 12.78 -12.69 -10.17
N ASP A 147 12.51 -12.13 -8.99
CA ASP A 147 12.83 -12.73 -7.68
C ASP A 147 14.34 -12.92 -7.44
N GLU A 148 15.20 -12.30 -8.25
CA GLU A 148 16.66 -12.39 -8.09
C GLU A 148 17.13 -11.54 -6.90
N LEU A 149 17.85 -12.18 -5.97
CA LEU A 149 18.42 -11.56 -4.78
C LEU A 149 19.94 -11.46 -4.91
N ILE A 150 20.47 -10.25 -4.75
CA ILE A 150 21.91 -9.98 -4.65
C ILE A 150 22.19 -9.41 -3.27
N GLU A 151 23.16 -9.98 -2.57
CA GLU A 151 23.54 -9.57 -1.22
C GLU A 151 24.98 -9.05 -1.19
N PHE A 152 25.25 -8.13 -0.27
CA PHE A 152 26.54 -7.45 -0.16
C PHE A 152 27.03 -7.49 1.28
N GLN A 153 28.32 -7.74 1.48
CA GLN A 153 28.91 -7.81 2.82
C GLN A 153 29.18 -6.43 3.40
N SER A 154 29.40 -5.42 2.55
CA SER A 154 29.72 -4.07 3.02
C SER A 154 28.89 -2.99 2.33
N GLU A 155 28.74 -1.86 3.02
CA GLU A 155 28.15 -0.65 2.46
C GLU A 155 28.91 -0.14 1.23
N THR A 156 30.24 -0.33 1.20
CA THR A 156 31.08 0.10 0.08
C THR A 156 30.78 -0.70 -1.18
N GLU A 157 30.69 -2.03 -1.08
CA GLU A 157 30.32 -2.91 -2.19
C GLU A 157 28.91 -2.58 -2.71
N TYR A 158 27.96 -2.44 -1.80
CA TYR A 158 26.59 -2.05 -2.14
C TYR A 158 26.55 -0.72 -2.88
N ASN A 159 27.19 0.33 -2.36
CA ASN A 159 27.16 1.66 -2.97
C ASN A 159 27.88 1.72 -4.32
N GLN A 160 28.95 0.95 -4.51
CA GLN A 160 29.60 0.81 -5.81
C GLN A 160 28.66 0.16 -6.83
N TYR A 161 27.98 -0.93 -6.45
CA TYR A 161 26.99 -1.57 -7.30
C TYR A 161 25.81 -0.63 -7.59
N ALA A 162 25.27 0.04 -6.57
CA ALA A 162 24.13 0.93 -6.72
C ALA A 162 24.45 2.08 -7.68
N THR A 163 25.62 2.71 -7.52
CA THR A 163 26.08 3.80 -8.42
C THR A 163 26.20 3.33 -9.87
N LYS A 164 26.80 2.15 -10.09
CA LYS A 164 26.97 1.58 -11.43
C LYS A 164 25.64 1.30 -12.12
N ASN A 165 24.62 0.90 -11.36
CA ASN A 165 23.30 0.52 -11.87
C ASN A 165 22.24 1.62 -11.70
N GLN A 166 22.63 2.85 -11.32
CA GLN A 166 21.72 3.98 -11.07
C GLN A 166 20.64 3.68 -10.02
N LEU A 167 20.99 2.89 -9.00
CA LEU A 167 20.13 2.54 -7.86
C LEU A 167 20.46 3.43 -6.64
N PRO A 168 19.55 3.50 -5.64
CA PRO A 168 19.73 4.35 -4.47
C PRO A 168 20.90 3.89 -3.62
N LYS A 169 21.73 4.83 -3.17
CA LYS A 169 22.80 4.53 -2.20
C LYS A 169 22.23 4.27 -0.81
N SER A 170 23.05 3.71 0.08
CA SER A 170 22.70 3.43 1.48
C SER A 170 22.18 4.69 2.19
N SER A 171 22.79 5.84 1.91
CA SER A 171 22.42 7.16 2.41
C SER A 171 21.06 7.68 1.93
N GLU A 172 20.49 7.08 0.88
CA GLU A 172 19.19 7.44 0.31
C GLU A 172 18.08 6.47 0.71
N LEU A 173 18.42 5.41 1.47
CA LEU A 173 17.44 4.48 2.01
C LEU A 173 16.67 5.14 3.14
N LEU A 174 15.37 4.91 3.16
CA LEU A 174 14.45 5.52 4.11
C LEU A 174 13.97 4.47 5.11
N ASN A 175 13.60 4.90 6.31
CA ASN A 175 13.01 3.99 7.28
C ASN A 175 11.58 3.58 6.85
N PHE A 176 10.97 2.65 7.58
CA PHE A 176 9.63 2.17 7.24
C PHE A 176 8.57 3.28 7.28
N GLU A 177 8.61 4.15 8.30
CA GLU A 177 7.64 5.23 8.48
C GLU A 177 7.70 6.25 7.33
N GLU A 178 8.90 6.63 6.91
CA GLU A 178 9.14 7.53 5.78
C GLU A 178 8.61 6.95 4.48
N ASN A 179 8.94 5.69 4.18
CA ASN A 179 8.40 4.99 3.01
C ASN A 179 6.88 4.85 3.08
N TYR A 180 6.33 4.56 4.27
CA TYR A 180 4.90 4.40 4.49
C TYR A 180 4.14 5.71 4.25
N LYS A 181 4.63 6.82 4.83
CA LYS A 181 4.10 8.17 4.59
C LYS A 181 4.19 8.53 3.12
N ALA A 182 5.34 8.31 2.48
CA ALA A 182 5.50 8.58 1.05
C ALA A 182 4.49 7.79 0.22
N HIS A 183 4.31 6.49 0.50
CA HIS A 183 3.38 5.63 -0.23
C HIS A 183 1.92 6.05 -0.05
N TRP A 184 1.47 6.23 1.19
CA TRP A 184 0.06 6.48 1.53
C TRP A 184 -0.36 7.95 1.53
N SER A 185 0.53 8.87 1.15
CA SER A 185 0.25 10.30 1.04
C SER A 185 -0.39 10.70 -0.30
N GLY A 186 -0.61 12.02 -0.48
CA GLY A 186 -1.05 12.60 -1.73
C GLY A 186 -2.42 12.08 -2.18
N ILE A 187 -2.55 11.79 -3.47
CA ILE A 187 -3.83 11.35 -4.04
C ILE A 187 -4.34 10.02 -3.47
N ARG A 188 -3.42 9.13 -3.05
CA ARG A 188 -3.80 7.85 -2.43
C ARG A 188 -4.49 8.09 -1.09
N PHE A 189 -3.98 9.03 -0.28
CA PHE A 189 -4.65 9.42 0.96
C PHE A 189 -6.09 9.89 0.71
N TRP A 190 -6.31 10.69 -0.33
CA TRP A 190 -7.60 11.34 -0.60
C TRP A 190 -8.61 10.48 -1.33
N LEU A 191 -8.18 9.50 -2.13
CA LEU A 191 -9.07 8.68 -2.96
C LEU A 191 -9.19 7.24 -2.48
N LEU A 192 -8.17 6.70 -1.83
CA LEU A 192 -8.22 5.35 -1.31
C LEU A 192 -8.71 5.36 0.13
N PRO A 193 -9.40 4.29 0.56
CA PRO A 193 -9.57 4.04 1.97
C PRO A 193 -8.17 3.87 2.56
#